data_AF-A0A7C6JFG5-F1
#
_entry.id   AF-A0A7C6JFG5-F1
#
_cell.length_a   1.000
_cell.length_b   1.000
_cell.length_c   1.000
_cell.angle_alpha   90.00
_cell.angle_beta   90.00
_cell.angle_gamma   90.00
#
_symmetry.space_group_name_H-M   'P 1'
#
loop_
_entity.id
_entity.type
_entity.pdbx_description
1 polymer ?
#
loop_
_entity_poly.entity_id
_entity_poly.type
_entity_poly.pdbx_seq_one_letter_code
_entity_poly.pdbx_strand_id
1 'polypeptide(L)'
;MEKEWTNNYGKITIAKEVISKIAGIAAMECYGLVGMASVKVQDGIAQLLGWENLSKGVIVDIEGDNVRLELNIIVEYGTNIHQVANNIIERVSYTLKEKVGIVASPIDVNVQGVRVGNAGR
;
A
#
# COMPACT_ATOMS: atom_id res chain seq x y z
N MET A 1 -3.00 -16.90 -0.33
CA MET A 1 -3.89 -16.87 -1.50
C MET A 1 -3.18 -16.11 -2.60
N GLU A 2 -3.31 -16.56 -3.84
CA GLU A 2 -2.49 -16.10 -4.97
C GLU A 2 -3.40 -15.71 -6.14
N LYS A 3 -2.95 -14.80 -6.99
CA LYS A 3 -3.65 -14.42 -8.22
C LYS A 3 -3.01 -15.15 -9.41
N GLU A 4 -3.83 -15.82 -10.22
CA GLU A 4 -3.35 -16.60 -11.36
C GLU A 4 -3.80 -15.99 -12.70
N TRP A 5 -2.91 -16.01 -13.69
CA TRP A 5 -3.22 -15.71 -15.09
C TRP A 5 -2.56 -16.72 -16.02
N THR A 6 -3.27 -17.12 -17.07
CA THR A 6 -2.75 -18.03 -18.11
C THR A 6 -2.75 -17.31 -19.45
N ASN A 7 -1.65 -17.38 -20.17
CA ASN A 7 -1.51 -16.88 -21.54
C ASN A 7 -0.82 -17.92 -22.44
N ASN A 8 -0.60 -17.58 -23.71
CA ASN A 8 0.04 -18.48 -24.69
C ASN A 8 1.48 -18.89 -24.35
N TYR A 9 2.11 -18.23 -23.37
CA TYR A 9 3.47 -18.50 -22.92
C TYR A 9 3.52 -19.26 -21.58
N GLY A 10 2.40 -19.46 -20.90
CA GLY A 10 2.31 -20.24 -19.67
C GLY A 10 1.38 -19.65 -18.62
N LYS A 11 1.58 -20.12 -17.38
CA LYS A 11 0.82 -19.69 -16.20
C LYS A 11 1.70 -18.80 -15.31
N ILE A 12 1.17 -17.65 -14.92
CA ILE A 12 1.77 -16.69 -14.00
C ILE A 12 0.95 -16.73 -12.71
N THR A 13 1.63 -16.92 -11.58
CA THR A 13 1.02 -16.88 -10.26
C THR A 13 1.69 -15.79 -9.44
N ILE A 14 0.89 -14.87 -8.89
CA ILE A 14 1.35 -13.71 -8.14
C ILE A 14 0.91 -13.87 -6.69
N ALA A 15 1.91 -14.00 -5.81
CA ALA A 15 1.67 -14.14 -4.39
C ALA A 15 1.16 -12.82 -3.79
N LYS A 16 0.33 -12.94 -2.75
CA LYS A 16 -0.22 -11.80 -1.98
C LYS A 16 0.88 -10.86 -1.50
N GLU A 17 2.01 -11.42 -1.08
CA GLU A 17 3.17 -10.69 -0.57
C GLU A 17 3.79 -9.77 -1.63
N VAL A 18 3.76 -10.18 -2.91
CA VAL A 18 4.26 -9.37 -4.03
C VAL A 18 3.34 -8.16 -4.26
N ILE A 19 2.02 -8.38 -4.26
CA ILE A 19 1.03 -7.31 -4.40
C ILE A 19 1.18 -6.30 -3.26
N SER A 20 1.26 -6.79 -2.02
CA SER A 20 1.46 -5.99 -0.82
C SER A 20 2.75 -5.15 -0.89
N LYS A 21 3.86 -5.74 -1.35
CA LYS A 21 5.15 -5.04 -1.47
C LYS A 21 5.10 -3.95 -2.55
N ILE A 22 4.53 -4.23 -3.71
CA ILE A 22 4.40 -3.25 -4.81
C ILE A 22 3.50 -2.10 -4.39
N ALA A 23 2.36 -2.39 -3.77
CA ALA A 23 1.45 -1.37 -3.25
C ALA A 23 2.11 -0.48 -2.19
N GLY A 24 2.84 -1.08 -1.24
CA GLY A 24 3.58 -0.33 -0.22
C GLY A 24 4.66 0.57 -0.82
N ILE A 25 5.41 0.09 -1.81
CA ILE A 25 6.42 0.91 -2.52
C ILE A 25 5.75 2.05 -3.28
N ALA A 26 4.67 1.77 -4.03
CA ALA A 26 3.94 2.78 -4.79
C ALA A 26 3.36 3.87 -3.88
N ALA A 27 2.83 3.50 -2.71
CA ALA A 27 2.34 4.45 -1.72
C ALA A 27 3.47 5.37 -1.23
N MET A 28 4.64 4.82 -0.90
CA MET A 28 5.82 5.58 -0.41
C MET A 28 6.34 6.65 -1.38
N GLU A 29 5.95 6.61 -2.65
CA GLU A 29 6.30 7.63 -3.65
C GLU A 29 5.35 8.84 -3.61
N CYS A 30 4.30 8.81 -2.80
CA CYS A 30 3.33 9.89 -2.69
C CYS A 30 3.79 10.98 -1.73
N TYR A 31 3.66 12.24 -2.16
CA TYR A 31 3.95 13.39 -1.32
C TYR A 31 3.01 13.47 -0.11
N GLY A 32 3.56 13.86 1.05
CA GLY A 32 2.83 13.97 2.32
C GLY A 32 2.65 12.65 3.07
N LEU A 33 3.18 11.55 2.55
CA LEU A 33 3.30 10.28 3.26
C LEU A 33 4.68 10.19 3.95
N VAL A 34 4.70 10.04 5.28
CA VAL A 34 5.93 9.87 6.05
C VAL A 34 6.36 8.40 6.08
N GLY A 35 5.40 7.49 6.14
CA GLY A 35 5.68 6.06 6.15
C GLY A 35 4.43 5.20 6.29
N MET A 36 4.64 3.88 6.25
CA MET A 36 3.61 2.88 6.52
C MET A 36 3.60 2.49 8.01
N ALA A 37 2.43 2.10 8.53
CA ALA A 37 2.25 1.61 9.89
C ALA A 37 1.95 0.10 9.90
N SER A 38 2.40 -0.62 10.94
CA SER A 38 2.09 -2.04 11.13
C SER A 38 0.58 -2.25 11.30
N VAL A 39 0.02 -3.26 10.63
CA VAL A 39 -1.37 -3.71 10.83
C VAL A 39 -1.55 -4.38 12.21
N LYS A 40 -0.47 -4.91 12.80
CA LYS A 40 -0.55 -5.66 14.06
C LYS A 40 -0.63 -4.70 15.25
N VAL A 41 -1.78 -4.72 15.92
CA VAL A 41 -2.09 -3.96 17.15
C VAL A 41 -1.17 -4.33 18.34
N GLN A 42 -0.49 -5.48 18.28
CA GLN A 42 0.43 -5.93 19.34
C GLN A 42 1.71 -5.07 19.46
N ASP A 43 1.99 -4.19 18.50
CA ASP A 43 3.21 -3.36 18.48
C ASP A 43 3.09 -2.01 19.23
N GLY A 44 1.92 -1.67 19.79
CA GLY A 44 1.71 -0.40 20.52
C GLY A 44 1.54 0.83 19.60
N ILE A 45 1.91 2.03 20.09
CA ILE A 45 1.78 3.33 19.37
C ILE A 45 2.35 3.21 17.95
N ALA A 46 1.58 3.63 16.93
CA ALA A 46 1.91 3.57 15.50
C ALA A 46 3.42 3.65 15.19
N GLN A 47 4.06 2.48 15.09
CA GLN A 47 5.48 2.38 14.79
C GLN A 47 5.66 2.47 13.28
N LEU A 48 6.53 3.40 12.85
CA LEU A 48 6.85 3.57 11.45
C LEU A 48 7.64 2.34 10.97
N LEU A 49 7.16 1.70 9.92
CA LEU A 49 7.81 0.54 9.33
C LEU A 49 9.07 0.98 8.57
N GLY A 50 10.17 0.26 8.77
CA GLY A 50 11.35 0.39 7.90
C GLY A 50 11.03 -0.03 6.46
N TRP A 51 11.81 0.47 5.50
CA TRP A 51 11.63 0.20 4.05
C TRP A 51 11.52 -1.29 3.69
N GLU A 52 12.22 -2.15 4.41
CA GLU A 52 12.17 -3.61 4.22
C GLU A 52 10.79 -4.19 4.57
N ASN A 53 10.08 -3.55 5.50
CA ASN A 53 8.84 -4.03 6.12
C ASN A 53 7.57 -3.31 5.63
N LEU A 54 7.63 -2.47 4.60
CA LEU A 54 6.46 -1.71 4.09
C LEU A 54 5.23 -2.57 3.80
N SER A 55 5.43 -3.81 3.35
CA SER A 55 4.35 -4.77 3.11
C SER A 55 3.51 -5.09 4.35
N LYS A 56 4.07 -4.93 5.56
CA LYS A 56 3.33 -5.13 6.82
C LYS A 56 2.28 -4.05 7.10
N GLY A 57 2.31 -2.95 6.36
CA GLY A 57 1.28 -1.92 6.40
C GLY A 57 0.23 -2.05 5.30
N VAL A 58 0.28 -3.12 4.51
CA VAL A 58 -0.69 -3.37 3.43
C VAL A 58 -1.37 -4.72 3.64
N ILE A 59 -2.67 -4.69 3.87
CA ILE A 59 -3.51 -5.89 3.83
C ILE A 59 -4.00 -6.04 2.40
N VAL A 60 -3.91 -7.25 1.88
CA VAL A 60 -4.40 -7.60 0.54
C VAL A 60 -5.40 -8.73 0.71
N ASP A 61 -6.60 -8.57 0.19
CA ASP A 61 -7.60 -9.63 0.15
C ASP A 61 -7.86 -10.02 -1.30
N ILE A 62 -7.89 -11.33 -1.57
CA ILE A 62 -8.02 -11.88 -2.91
C ILE A 62 -9.20 -12.85 -2.90
N GLU A 63 -10.31 -12.41 -3.49
CA GLU A 63 -11.53 -13.20 -3.64
C GLU A 63 -11.80 -13.43 -5.13
N GLY A 64 -11.31 -14.57 -5.64
CA GLY A 64 -11.40 -14.91 -7.05
C GLY A 64 -10.65 -13.89 -7.91
N ASP A 65 -11.39 -13.10 -8.68
CA ASP A 65 -10.83 -12.05 -9.51
C ASP A 65 -10.67 -10.69 -8.83
N ASN A 66 -11.32 -10.51 -7.68
CA ASN A 66 -11.33 -9.24 -6.96
C ASN A 66 -10.11 -9.14 -6.03
N VAL A 67 -9.36 -8.04 -6.15
CA VAL A 67 -8.26 -7.72 -5.26
C VAL A 67 -8.61 -6.46 -4.48
N ARG A 68 -8.75 -6.58 -3.16
CA ARG A 68 -8.96 -5.45 -2.25
C ARG A 68 -7.68 -5.13 -1.52
N LEU A 69 -7.44 -3.85 -1.27
CA LEU A 69 -6.28 -3.41 -0.50
C LEU A 69 -6.70 -2.51 0.65
N GLU A 70 -6.00 -2.65 1.76
CA GLU A 70 -6.04 -1.73 2.88
C GLU A 70 -4.61 -1.26 3.17
N LEU A 71 -4.38 0.05 3.13
CA LEU A 71 -3.09 0.67 3.40
C LEU A 71 -3.14 1.43 4.72
N ASN A 72 -2.24 1.08 5.63
CA ASN A 72 -2.09 1.73 6.93
C ASN A 72 -0.91 2.70 6.88
N ILE A 73 -1.19 3.99 7.02
CA ILE A 73 -0.24 5.07 6.72
C ILE A 73 -0.04 6.05 7.86
N ILE A 74 1.10 6.72 7.85
CA ILE A 74 1.43 7.86 8.70
C ILE A 74 1.70 9.06 7.79
N VAL A 75 0.91 10.12 7.96
CA VAL A 75 0.97 11.31 7.11
C VAL A 75 1.76 12.44 7.76
N GLU A 76 2.24 13.36 6.94
CA GLU A 76 3.00 14.52 7.39
C GLU A 76 2.07 15.60 7.96
N TYR A 77 2.46 16.20 9.08
CA TYR A 77 1.76 17.32 9.69
C TYR A 77 1.69 18.51 8.73
N GLY A 78 0.53 19.14 8.65
CA GLY A 78 0.30 20.28 7.76
C GLY A 78 -0.08 19.89 6.32
N THR A 79 -0.21 18.59 6.01
CA THR A 79 -0.71 18.12 4.71
C THR A 79 -2.23 17.95 4.70
N ASN A 80 -2.83 18.07 3.52
CA ASN A 80 -4.25 17.75 3.34
C ASN A 80 -4.43 16.23 3.23
N ILE A 81 -4.93 15.61 4.30
CA ILE A 81 -5.11 14.15 4.40
C ILE A 81 -5.95 13.59 3.25
N HIS A 82 -7.03 14.28 2.84
CA HIS A 82 -7.89 13.83 1.75
C HIS A 82 -7.12 13.79 0.42
N GLN A 83 -6.29 14.81 0.16
CA GLN A 83 -5.48 14.86 -1.05
C GLN A 83 -4.40 13.78 -1.05
N VAL A 84 -3.72 13.57 0.10
CA VAL A 84 -2.72 12.52 0.25
C VAL A 84 -3.33 11.13 0.03
N ALA A 85 -4.49 10.85 0.63
CA ALA A 85 -5.19 9.58 0.46
C ALA A 85 -5.60 9.33 -1.01
N ASN A 86 -6.16 10.34 -1.68
CA ASN A 86 -6.52 10.23 -3.10
C ASN A 86 -5.29 9.96 -3.98
N ASN A 87 -4.18 10.68 -3.75
CA ASN A 87 -2.93 10.46 -4.49
C ASN A 87 -2.41 9.02 -4.29
N ILE A 88 -2.49 8.48 -3.06
CA ILE A 88 -2.10 7.09 -2.76
C ILE A 88 -2.99 6.11 -3.53
N ILE A 89 -4.31 6.29 -3.50
CA ILE A 89 -5.26 5.42 -4.22
C ILE A 89 -4.94 5.40 -5.72
N GLU A 90 -4.78 6.58 -6.32
CA GLU A 90 -4.46 6.71 -7.75
C GLU A 90 -3.11 6.05 -8.09
N ARG A 91 -2.06 6.33 -7.30
CA ARG A 91 -0.71 5.82 -7.54
C ARG A 91 -0.66 4.30 -7.42
N VAL A 92 -1.26 3.74 -6.38
CA VAL A 92 -1.29 2.29 -6.14
C VAL A 92 -2.11 1.58 -7.20
N SER A 93 -3.31 2.07 -7.50
CA SER A 93 -4.19 1.54 -8.55
C SER A 93 -3.47 1.52 -9.92
N TYR A 94 -2.88 2.65 -10.31
CA TYR A 94 -2.10 2.76 -11.55
C TYR A 94 -0.94 1.77 -11.58
N THR A 95 -0.16 1.70 -10.50
CA THR A 95 1.05 0.86 -10.45
C THR A 95 0.71 -0.62 -10.55
N LEU A 96 -0.29 -1.09 -9.80
CA LEU A 96 -0.73 -2.49 -9.85
C LEU A 96 -1.28 -2.85 -11.23
N LYS A 97 -2.05 -1.95 -11.85
CA LYS A 97 -2.59 -2.17 -13.19
C LYS A 97 -1.49 -2.23 -14.24
N GLU A 98 -0.62 -1.23 -14.29
CA GLU A 98 0.38 -1.08 -15.36
C GLU A 98 1.58 -2.01 -15.21
N LYS A 99 2.00 -2.31 -13.97
CA LYS A 99 3.19 -3.16 -13.73
C LYS A 99 2.85 -4.63 -13.53
N VAL A 100 1.65 -4.92 -13.07
CA VAL A 100 1.27 -6.27 -12.60
C VAL A 100 0.02 -6.80 -13.31
N GLY A 101 -0.72 -5.96 -14.04
CA GLY A 101 -1.97 -6.34 -14.69
C GLY A 101 -3.13 -6.52 -13.71
N ILE A 102 -2.98 -6.09 -12.45
CA ILE A 102 -3.99 -6.27 -11.40
C ILE A 102 -4.83 -5.01 -11.27
N VAL A 103 -6.15 -5.16 -11.39
CA VAL A 103 -7.10 -4.12 -11.03
C VAL A 103 -7.51 -4.31 -9.57
N ALA A 104 -7.14 -3.35 -8.73
CA ALA A 104 -7.44 -3.36 -7.32
C ALA A 104 -8.65 -2.45 -7.01
N SER A 105 -9.68 -2.99 -6.37
CA SER A 105 -10.84 -2.22 -5.94
C SER A 105 -11.70 -2.99 -4.91
N PRO A 106 -12.12 -2.37 -3.80
CA PRO A 106 -11.70 -1.05 -3.31
C PRO A 106 -10.25 -1.01 -2.79
N ILE A 107 -9.71 0.22 -2.67
CA ILE A 107 -8.44 0.52 -1.99
C ILE A 107 -8.77 1.45 -0.83
N ASP A 108 -8.65 0.95 0.39
CA ASP A 108 -8.91 1.69 1.63
C ASP A 108 -7.60 2.25 2.19
N VAL A 109 -7.61 3.52 2.58
CA VAL A 109 -6.44 4.21 3.16
C VAL A 109 -6.75 4.62 4.60
N ASN A 110 -6.08 3.95 5.54
CA ASN A 110 -6.24 4.12 6.98
C ASN A 110 -5.08 4.96 7.54
N VAL A 111 -5.40 6.17 8.00
CA VAL A 111 -4.41 7.07 8.62
C VAL A 111 -4.26 6.70 10.09
N GLN A 112 -3.13 6.08 10.42
CA GLN A 112 -2.80 5.60 11.77
C GLN A 112 -2.11 6.68 12.63
N GLY A 113 -1.63 7.76 12.02
CA GLY A 113 -1.03 8.86 12.75
C GLY A 113 -0.55 10.00 11.87
N VAL A 114 -0.18 11.10 12.53
CA VAL A 114 0.40 12.30 11.92
C VAL A 114 1.76 12.55 12.55
N ARG A 115 2.78 12.84 11.75
CA ARG A 115 4.13 13.18 12.24
C ARG A 115 4.62 14.46 11.60
N VAL A 116 5.37 15.26 12.35
CA VAL A 116 6.13 16.37 11.77
C VAL A 116 7.21 15.77 10.89
N GLY A 117 7.18 16.06 9.59
CA GLY A 117 8.25 15.66 8.68
C GLY A 117 9.55 16.32 9.14
N ASN A 118 10.66 15.58 9.12
CA ASN A 118 11.97 16.16 9.40
C ASN A 118 12.39 17.05 8.22
N ALA A 119 11.80 18.23 8.11
CA ALA A 119 12.33 19.32 7.31
C ALA A 119 13.54 19.89 8.05
N GLY A 120 14.72 19.28 7.86
CA GLY A 120 16.00 19.83 8.32
C GLY A 120 16.80 18.92 9.24
N ARG A 121 17.65 18.10 8.62
CA ARG A 121 19.05 17.98 9.01
C ARG A 121 19.91 17.94 7.75
#